data_AF-A0A7Y2ELR7-F1
#
_entry.id   AF-A0A7Y2ELR7-F1
#
_cell.length_a   1.000
_cell.length_b   1.000
_cell.length_c   1.000
_cell.angle_alpha   90.00
_cell.angle_beta   90.00
_cell.angle_gamma   90.00
#
_symmetry.space_group_name_H-M   'P 1'
#
loop_
_entity.id
_entity.type
_entity.pdbx_description
1 polymer ?
#
loop_
_entity_poly.entity_id
_entity_poly.type
_entity_poly.pdbx_seq_one_letter_code
_entity_poly.pdbx_strand_id
1 'polypeptide(L)' 'ATHFFADALKLRGYPSLVFFEEDGKLIQAVPGYKTPQQLEIYLKMIANDDYKQLTTMEAWQDYQDNFKGTF' A
#
# COMPACT_ATOMS: atom_id res chain seq x y z
N ALA A 1 -23.26 -2.98 10.15
CA ALA A 1 -23.28 -2.72 8.70
C ALA A 1 -21.98 -2.01 8.33
N THR A 2 -21.32 -2.41 7.25
CA THR A 2 -20.11 -1.74 6.74
C THR A 2 -20.52 -0.48 5.98
N HIS A 3 -19.77 0.60 6.13
CA HIS A 3 -20.02 1.84 5.38
C HIS A 3 -19.82 1.61 3.87
N PHE A 4 -20.70 2.17 3.02
CA PHE A 4 -20.67 1.94 1.57
C PHE A 4 -19.30 2.23 0.93
N PHE A 5 -18.63 3.31 1.36
CA PHE A 5 -17.29 3.63 0.88
C PHE A 5 -16.24 2.56 1.25
N ALA A 6 -16.31 2.00 2.46
CA ALA A 6 -15.40 0.94 2.89
C ALA A 6 -15.66 -0.37 2.13
N ASP A 7 -16.93 -0.65 1.83
CA ASP A 7 -17.34 -1.80 1.02
C ASP A 7 -16.87 -1.67 -0.44
N ALA A 8 -17.02 -0.49 -1.04
CA ALA A 8 -16.52 -0.19 -2.39
C ALA A 8 -15.00 -0.40 -2.53
N LEU A 9 -14.26 -0.07 -1.47
CA LEU A 9 -12.81 -0.29 -1.37
C LEU A 9 -12.43 -1.72 -0.93
N LYS A 10 -13.42 -2.60 -0.73
CA LYS A 10 -13.26 -3.98 -0.27
C LYS A 10 -12.44 -4.11 1.02
N LEU A 11 -12.59 -3.17 1.94
CA LEU A 11 -11.86 -3.17 3.21
C LEU A 11 -12.37 -4.29 4.12
N ARG A 12 -11.46 -5.20 4.50
CA ARG A 12 -11.77 -6.38 5.32
C ARG A 12 -11.29 -6.28 6.78
N GLY A 13 -10.56 -5.22 7.13
CA GLY A 13 -9.96 -5.06 8.46
C GLY A 13 -9.80 -3.59 8.86
N TYR A 14 -9.73 -3.33 10.16
CA TYR A 14 -9.56 -1.99 10.72
C TYR A 14 -8.42 -1.99 11.75
N PRO A 15 -7.58 -0.93 11.81
CA PRO A 15 -7.52 0.20 10.88
C PRO A 15 -7.06 -0.26 9.47
N SER A 16 -7.37 0.54 8.44
CA SER A 16 -6.90 0.34 7.06
C SER A 16 -6.34 1.64 6.52
N LEU A 17 -5.20 1.57 5.84
CA LEU A 17 -4.63 2.67 5.07
C LEU A 17 -4.88 2.42 3.58
N VAL A 18 -5.36 3.43 2.86
CA VAL A 18 -5.70 3.31 1.45
C VAL A 18 -4.97 4.39 0.68
N PHE A 19 -4.27 3.98 -0.38
CA PHE A 19 -3.49 4.86 -1.22
C PHE A 19 -4.16 5.04 -2.58
N PHE A 20 -4.17 6.28 -3.06
CA PHE A 20 -4.78 6.67 -4.32
C PHE A 20 -3.76 7.42 -5.18
N GLU A 21 -3.90 7.29 -6.50
CA GLU A 21 -3.27 8.18 -7.46
C GLU A 21 -3.95 9.56 -7.41
N GLU A 22 -3.33 10.58 -8.01
CA GLU A 22 -3.85 11.95 -8.02
C GLU A 22 -5.23 12.07 -8.69
N ASP A 23 -5.54 11.17 -9.63
CA ASP A 23 -6.83 11.09 -10.33
C ASP A 23 -7.92 10.36 -9.53
N GLY A 24 -7.62 9.90 -8.32
CA GLY A 24 -8.54 9.15 -7.46
C GLY A 24 -8.59 7.64 -7.75
N LYS A 25 -7.72 7.12 -8.61
CA LYS A 25 -7.61 5.69 -8.85
C LYS A 25 -6.95 4.99 -7.66
N LEU A 26 -7.50 3.85 -7.26
CA LEU A 26 -6.98 3.06 -6.14
C LEU A 26 -5.65 2.40 -6.51
N ILE A 27 -4.59 2.68 -5.73
CA ILE A 27 -3.30 1.98 -5.83
C ILE A 27 -3.38 0.69 -5.01
N GLN A 28 -3.53 0.82 -3.69
CA GLN A 28 -3.55 -0.32 -2.78
C GLN A 28 -4.26 0.04 -1.47
N ALA A 29 -4.94 -0.95 -0.88
CA ALA A 29 -5.40 -0.90 0.50
C ALA A 29 -4.53 -1.82 1.36
N VAL A 30 -4.02 -1.29 2.47
CA VAL A 30 -3.22 -1.99 3.45
C VAL A 30 -4.05 -2.15 4.74
N PRO A 31 -4.69 -3.31 4.93
CA PRO A 31 -5.44 -3.57 6.15
C PRO A 31 -4.52 -3.89 7.33
N GLY A 32 -4.98 -3.52 8.52
CA GLY A 32 -4.30 -3.75 9.78
C GLY A 32 -3.34 -2.63 10.16
N TYR A 33 -3.08 -2.50 11.46
CA TYR A 33 -2.09 -1.59 11.98
C TYR A 33 -0.68 -2.00 11.52
N LYS A 34 0.11 -1.02 11.06
CA LYS A 34 1.52 -1.18 10.72
C LYS A 34 2.36 -0.19 11.50
N THR A 35 3.52 -0.63 11.97
CA THR A 35 4.51 0.30 12.57
C THR A 35 5.10 1.21 11.49
N PRO A 36 5.70 2.36 11.85
CA PRO A 36 6.34 3.25 10.88
C PRO A 36 7.35 2.56 9.97
N GLN A 37 8.18 1.65 10.52
CA GLN A 37 9.15 0.87 9.76
C GLN A 37 8.50 -0.06 8.74
N GLN A 38 7.39 -0.70 9.12
CA GLN A 38 6.63 -1.57 8.21
C GLN A 38 5.86 -0.79 7.14
N LEU A 39 5.52 0.47 7.42
CA LEU A 39 4.80 1.35 6.51
C LEU A 39 5.74 2.05 5.51
N GLU A 40 7.00 2.30 5.90
CA GLU A 40 7.99 3.04 5.12
C GLU A 40 8.13 2.51 3.69
N ILE A 41 8.18 1.19 3.52
CA ILE A 41 8.32 0.57 2.21
C ILE A 41 7.17 0.91 1.27
N TYR A 42 5.93 0.91 1.77
CA TYR A 42 4.76 1.29 0.98
C TYR A 42 4.79 2.78 0.66
N LEU A 43 5.18 3.62 1.62
CA LEU A 43 5.27 5.08 1.41
C LEU A 43 6.32 5.43 0.35
N LYS A 44 7.51 4.82 0.41
CA LYS A 44 8.58 5.06 -0.58
C LYS A 44 8.22 4.50 -1.95
N MET A 45 7.63 3.31 -2.00
CA MET A 45 7.14 2.73 -3.25
C MET A 45 6.15 3.66 -3.95
N ILE A 46 5.22 4.25 -3.19
CA ILE A 46 4.21 5.14 -3.75
C ILE A 46 4.81 6.50 -4.11
N ALA A 47 5.66 7.06 -3.25
CA ALA A 47 6.31 8.35 -3.49
C ALA A 47 7.21 8.35 -4.75
N ASN A 48 7.82 7.20 -5.07
CA ASN A 48 8.68 7.04 -6.24
C ASN A 48 7.94 6.50 -7.48
N ASP A 49 6.63 6.28 -7.42
CA ASP A 49 5.85 5.63 -8.48
C ASP A 49 6.30 4.19 -8.81
N ASP A 50 7.06 3.53 -7.92
CA ASP A 50 7.59 2.19 -8.14
C ASP A 50 6.46 1.15 -8.32
N TYR A 51 5.29 1.38 -7.71
CA TYR A 51 4.11 0.51 -7.86
C TYR A 51 3.65 0.34 -9.33
N LYS A 52 4.02 1.27 -10.23
CA LYS A 52 3.73 1.16 -11.67
C LYS A 52 4.55 0.07 -12.35
N GLN A 53 5.73 -0.24 -11.83
CA GLN A 53 6.64 -1.27 -12.34
C GLN A 53 6.50 -2.59 -11.58
N LEU A 54 6.11 -2.53 -10.31
CA LEU A 54 5.94 -3.68 -9.42
C LEU A 54 4.61 -4.41 -9.69
N THR A 55 4.48 -5.00 -10.87
CA THR A 55 3.25 -5.67 -11.30
C THR A 55 3.20 -7.16 -10.94
N THR A 56 4.33 -7.74 -10.52
CA THR A 56 4.44 -9.17 -10.18
C THR A 56 4.81 -9.38 -8.72
N MET A 57 4.49 -10.56 -8.20
CA MET A 57 4.84 -10.93 -6.82
C MET A 57 6.36 -11.02 -6.64
N GLU A 58 7.06 -11.49 -7.67
CA GLU A 58 8.51 -11.60 -7.69
C GLU A 58 9.16 -10.21 -7.63
N ALA A 59 8.68 -9.27 -8.43
CA ALA A 59 9.19 -7.90 -8.42
C ALA A 59 8.95 -7.23 -7.06
N TRP A 60 7.80 -7.50 -6.43
CA TRP A 60 7.54 -7.02 -5.07
C TRP A 60 8.48 -7.65 -4.04
N GLN A 61 8.71 -8.97 -4.12
CA GLN A 61 9.64 -9.64 -3.20
C GLN A 61 11.06 -9.09 -3.34
N ASP A 62 11.54 -8.94 -4.58
CA ASP A 62 12.85 -8.35 -4.86
C ASP A 62 12.94 -6.91 -4.34
N TYR A 63 11.86 -6.13 -4.49
CA TYR A 63 11.78 -4.77 -3.95
C TYR A 63 11.89 -4.78 -2.42
N GLN A 64 11.20 -5.69 -1.74
CA GLN A 64 11.26 -5.86 -0.30
C GLN A 64 12.65 -6.27 0.17
N ASP A 65 13.30 -7.21 -0.51
CA ASP A 65 14.60 -7.75 -0.12
C ASP A 65 15.73 -6.72 -0.30
N ASN A 66 15.61 -5.87 -1.33
CA ASN A 66 16.55 -4.77 -1.59
C ASN A 66 16.20 -3.48 -0.84
N PHE A 67 15.05 -3.43 -0.17
CA PHE A 67 14.59 -2.24 0.52
C PHE A 67 15.47 -1.92 1.73
N LYS A 68 15.99 -0.70 1.76
CA LYS A 68 16.72 -0.16 2.92
C LYS A 68 15.90 0.95 3.57
N GLY A 69 15.27 0.59 4.69
CA GLY A 69 14.57 1.53 5.54
C GLY A 69 15.52 2.56 6.16
N THR A 70 15.01 3.76 6.39
CA THR A 70 15.75 4.91 6.93
C THR A 70 15.06 5.53 8.14
N PHE A 71 13.88 5.04 8.52
CA PHE A 71 13.13 5.48 9.70
C PHE A 71 13.50 4.73 10.99
#